data_AF-A0A185RMG5-F1
#
_entry.id   AF-A0A185RMG5-F1
#
_cell.length_a   1.000
_cell.length_b   1.000
_cell.length_c   1.000
_cell.angle_alpha   90.00
_cell.angle_beta   90.00
_cell.angle_gamma   90.00
#
_symmetry.space_group_name_H-M   'P 1'
#
loop_
_entity.id
_entity.type
_entity.pdbx_description
1 polymer ?
#
loop_
_entity_poly.entity_id
_entity_poly.type
_entity_poly.pdbx_seq_one_letter_code
_entity_poly.pdbx_strand_id
1 'polypeptide(L)'
;MNRNPYSRYYVPGPSPWPFFVAISANGMAVGLILWLHRTPSFLLMGMSLVCMLLSTFSWWRDLIREGDIGFHTRFVIKSFRDCVALFILSEVMFFFTFFWTFFHNALSPSCELGMRWPPPGIRTPNPSSTSLFETGLLISSGLFVTQAHKSMRLKDYDVGPFIGLVVTIVCGTVFFLVQLREYYWNSYTIADSVYGSVFYLLTGFHGMHVVVGTIWLMVSLVRLWRGEFSSQRHFGFEACIWYWHFVDVVWVALWCLVYVWFGGWLYMWWFKMWDGDVYTFKYPDAKPSWYAYIQEEHAPSWYKVPDHLKA
;
A
#
# COMPACT_ATOMS: atom_id res chain seq x y z
N MET A 1 -38.87 -7.60 -11.90
CA MET A 1 -37.74 -8.35 -12.48
C MET A 1 -38.14 -9.81 -12.60
N ASN A 2 -38.15 -10.37 -13.82
CA ASN A 2 -38.51 -11.77 -14.06
C ASN A 2 -37.34 -12.69 -13.69
N ARG A 3 -37.49 -13.50 -12.63
CA ARG A 3 -36.60 -14.64 -12.42
C ARG A 3 -36.97 -15.73 -13.41
N ASN A 4 -36.05 -16.08 -14.30
CA ASN A 4 -36.15 -17.36 -14.99
C ASN A 4 -35.54 -18.42 -14.06
N PRO A 5 -36.32 -19.36 -13.49
CA PRO A 5 -35.82 -20.37 -12.56
C PRO A 5 -34.75 -21.29 -13.16
N TYR A 6 -34.52 -21.22 -14.48
CA TYR A 6 -33.54 -22.04 -15.21
C TYR A 6 -32.23 -21.32 -15.57
N SER A 7 -32.07 -20.00 -15.33
CA SER A 7 -30.82 -19.33 -15.68
C SER A 7 -29.77 -19.47 -14.57
N ARG A 8 -28.62 -20.06 -14.93
CA ARG A 8 -27.47 -20.24 -14.02
C ARG A 8 -26.82 -18.92 -13.63
N TYR A 9 -26.86 -17.94 -14.54
CA TYR A 9 -26.28 -16.60 -14.38
C TYR A 9 -27.37 -15.54 -14.19
N TYR A 10 -26.97 -14.46 -13.54
CA TYR A 10 -27.75 -13.24 -13.40
C TYR A 10 -27.52 -12.33 -14.61
N VAL A 11 -28.59 -11.83 -15.21
CA VAL A 11 -28.54 -10.79 -16.24
C VAL A 11 -29.02 -9.49 -15.59
N PRO A 12 -28.10 -8.54 -15.32
CA PRO A 12 -28.46 -7.26 -14.70
C PRO A 12 -29.36 -6.43 -15.61
N GLY A 13 -30.21 -5.60 -15.00
CA GLY A 13 -30.93 -4.55 -15.71
C GLY A 13 -30.01 -3.40 -16.14
N PRO A 14 -30.53 -2.41 -16.89
CA PRO A 14 -29.76 -1.21 -17.22
C PRO A 14 -29.34 -0.48 -15.94
N SER A 15 -28.05 -0.13 -15.85
CA SER A 15 -27.47 0.57 -14.71
C SER A 15 -26.73 1.83 -15.20
N PRO A 16 -26.96 3.01 -14.57
CA PRO A 16 -26.30 4.24 -14.98
C PRO A 16 -24.88 4.38 -14.42
N TRP A 17 -24.49 3.55 -13.44
CA TRP A 17 -23.24 3.70 -12.70
C TRP A 17 -21.97 3.61 -13.55
N PRO A 18 -21.85 2.70 -14.55
CA PRO A 18 -20.67 2.66 -15.42
C PRO A 18 -20.42 3.99 -16.14
N PHE A 19 -21.48 4.65 -16.60
CA PHE A 19 -21.40 5.93 -17.29
C PHE A 19 -20.92 7.06 -16.37
N PHE A 20 -21.51 7.16 -15.17
CA PHE A 20 -21.10 8.18 -14.20
C PHE A 20 -19.66 7.99 -13.72
N VAL A 21 -19.24 6.75 -13.49
CA VAL A 21 -17.85 6.43 -13.14
C VAL A 21 -16.91 6.83 -14.29
N ALA A 22 -17.23 6.50 -15.54
CA ALA A 22 -16.40 6.85 -16.69
C ALA A 22 -16.23 8.37 -16.86
N ILE A 23 -17.32 9.14 -16.78
CA ILE A 23 -17.26 10.61 -16.87
C ILE A 23 -16.46 11.19 -15.69
N SER A 24 -16.67 10.67 -14.49
CA SER A 24 -15.96 11.13 -13.30
C SER A 24 -14.46 10.83 -13.40
N ALA A 25 -14.07 9.65 -13.88
CA ALA A 25 -12.67 9.29 -14.11
C ALA A 25 -12.00 10.22 -15.14
N ASN A 26 -12.68 10.47 -16.26
CA ASN A 26 -12.20 11.38 -17.28
C ASN A 26 -12.06 12.81 -16.77
N GLY A 27 -13.06 13.30 -16.02
CA GLY A 27 -13.03 14.62 -15.39
C GLY A 27 -11.88 14.78 -14.39
N MET A 28 -11.59 13.73 -13.60
CA MET A 28 -10.41 13.69 -12.72
C MET A 28 -9.11 13.74 -13.52
N ALA A 29 -8.98 12.97 -14.60
CA ALA A 29 -7.77 12.94 -15.43
C ALA A 29 -7.51 14.29 -16.12
N VAL A 30 -8.52 14.87 -16.76
CA VAL A 30 -8.43 16.20 -17.39
C VAL A 30 -8.14 17.26 -16.33
N GLY A 31 -8.84 17.22 -15.20
CA GLY A 31 -8.63 18.13 -14.08
C GLY A 31 -7.19 18.10 -13.56
N LEU A 32 -6.60 16.90 -13.41
CA LEU A 32 -5.21 16.73 -12.99
C LEU A 32 -4.23 17.31 -14.01
N ILE A 33 -4.42 17.04 -15.30
CA ILE A 33 -3.56 17.59 -16.37
C ILE A 33 -3.59 19.12 -16.34
N LEU A 34 -4.78 19.71 -16.23
CA LEU A 34 -4.96 21.16 -16.15
C LEU A 34 -4.27 21.74 -14.91
N TRP A 35 -4.41 21.08 -13.75
CA TRP A 35 -3.77 21.51 -12.51
C TRP A 35 -2.24 21.49 -12.62
N LEU A 36 -1.67 20.42 -13.20
CA LEU A 36 -0.22 20.31 -13.44
C LEU A 36 0.31 21.41 -14.37
N HIS A 37 -0.50 21.88 -15.31
CA HIS A 37 -0.18 23.01 -16.20
C HIS A 37 -0.55 24.38 -15.61
N ARG A 38 -0.75 24.47 -14.28
CA ARG A 38 -1.07 25.70 -13.54
C ARG A 38 -2.37 26.38 -13.97
N THR A 39 -3.30 25.65 -14.56
CA THR A 39 -4.65 26.15 -14.83
C THR A 39 -5.59 25.77 -13.67
N PRO A 40 -6.44 26.68 -13.18
CA PRO A 40 -7.28 26.41 -12.02
C PRO A 40 -8.40 25.43 -12.37
N SER A 41 -8.23 24.16 -11.97
CA SER A 41 -9.17 23.07 -12.24
C SER A 41 -9.74 22.42 -10.98
N PHE A 42 -9.50 23.00 -9.80
CA PHE A 42 -9.93 22.45 -8.51
C PHE A 42 -11.44 22.17 -8.43
N LEU A 43 -12.28 23.02 -9.03
CA LEU A 43 -13.72 22.80 -9.08
C LEU A 43 -14.08 21.56 -9.91
N LEU A 44 -13.48 21.41 -11.10
CA LEU A 44 -13.68 20.23 -11.95
C LEU A 44 -13.25 18.96 -11.20
N MET A 45 -12.05 18.96 -10.62
CA MET A 45 -11.54 17.83 -9.84
C MET A 45 -12.44 17.52 -8.64
N GLY A 46 -12.87 18.53 -7.89
CA GLY A 46 -13.75 18.35 -6.73
C GLY A 46 -15.11 17.75 -7.13
N MET A 47 -15.74 18.28 -8.17
CA MET A 47 -17.02 17.76 -8.66
C MET A 47 -16.88 16.35 -9.22
N SER A 48 -15.81 16.07 -9.97
CA SER A 48 -15.53 14.73 -10.49
C SER A 48 -15.24 13.72 -9.37
N LEU A 49 -14.51 14.12 -8.32
CA LEU A 49 -14.26 13.26 -7.17
C LEU A 49 -15.56 12.95 -6.41
N VAL A 50 -16.41 13.94 -6.14
CA VAL A 50 -17.70 13.73 -5.48
C VAL A 50 -18.60 12.81 -6.33
N CYS A 51 -18.67 13.04 -7.64
CA CYS A 51 -19.45 12.19 -8.53
C CYS A 51 -18.92 10.75 -8.58
N MET A 52 -17.58 10.57 -8.57
CA MET A 52 -16.93 9.26 -8.48
C MET A 52 -17.32 8.53 -7.20
N LEU A 53 -17.19 9.19 -6.04
CA LEU A 53 -17.50 8.60 -4.74
C LEU A 53 -18.99 8.23 -4.61
N LEU A 54 -19.90 9.10 -5.06
CA LEU A 54 -21.34 8.82 -5.02
C LEU A 54 -21.76 7.70 -5.98
N SER A 55 -21.19 7.66 -7.18
CA SER A 55 -21.50 6.62 -8.17
C SER A 55 -20.98 5.26 -7.74
N THR A 56 -19.73 5.17 -7.26
CA THR A 56 -19.16 3.92 -6.72
C THR A 56 -19.91 3.43 -5.48
N PHE A 57 -20.24 4.32 -4.54
CA PHE A 57 -21.07 3.96 -3.38
C PHE A 57 -22.45 3.42 -3.79
N SER A 58 -23.12 4.10 -4.73
CA SER A 58 -24.44 3.70 -5.20
C SER A 58 -24.39 2.37 -5.97
N TRP A 59 -23.32 2.14 -6.72
CA TRP A 59 -23.11 0.88 -7.43
C TRP A 59 -22.91 -0.28 -6.46
N TRP A 60 -22.08 -0.12 -5.43
CA TRP A 60 -21.90 -1.13 -4.39
C TRP A 60 -23.18 -1.40 -3.61
N ARG A 61 -23.95 -0.37 -3.30
CA ARG A 61 -25.27 -0.51 -2.67
C ARG A 61 -26.20 -1.38 -3.51
N ASP A 62 -26.26 -1.14 -4.82
CA ASP A 62 -27.13 -1.91 -5.72
C ASP A 62 -26.66 -3.35 -5.89
N LEU A 63 -25.34 -3.59 -5.97
CA LEU A 63 -24.74 -4.93 -5.94
C LEU A 63 -25.11 -5.71 -4.67
N ILE A 64 -25.06 -5.05 -3.50
CA ILE A 64 -25.45 -5.67 -2.23
C ILE A 64 -26.94 -6.03 -2.25
N ARG A 65 -27.80 -5.10 -2.70
CA ARG A 65 -29.25 -5.32 -2.81
C ARG A 65 -29.59 -6.48 -3.74
N GLU A 66 -28.98 -6.54 -4.92
CA GLU A 66 -29.15 -7.64 -5.88
C GLU A 66 -28.73 -8.98 -5.25
N GLY A 67 -27.64 -8.95 -4.49
CA GLY A 67 -27.21 -10.07 -3.68
C GLY A 67 -28.29 -10.51 -2.68
N ASP A 68 -28.86 -9.58 -1.90
CA ASP A 68 -29.80 -9.86 -0.80
C ASP A 68 -31.18 -10.30 -1.29
N ILE A 69 -31.60 -9.83 -2.46
CA ILE A 69 -32.78 -10.36 -3.18
C ILE A 69 -32.54 -11.81 -3.66
N GLY A 70 -31.27 -12.23 -3.69
CA GLY A 70 -30.86 -13.61 -3.99
C GLY A 70 -30.51 -13.83 -5.46
N PHE A 71 -30.10 -12.81 -6.21
CA PHE A 71 -29.63 -13.00 -7.59
C PHE A 71 -28.24 -13.66 -7.67
N HIS A 72 -27.49 -13.68 -6.58
CA HIS A 72 -26.18 -14.32 -6.51
C HIS A 72 -26.27 -15.84 -6.35
N THR A 73 -26.39 -16.55 -7.48
CA THR A 73 -26.28 -18.02 -7.54
C THR A 73 -24.84 -18.47 -7.26
N ARG A 74 -24.64 -19.78 -7.02
CA ARG A 74 -23.29 -20.35 -6.84
C ARG A 74 -22.36 -20.09 -8.03
N PHE A 75 -22.89 -20.06 -9.24
CA PHE A 75 -22.11 -19.75 -10.45
C PHE A 75 -21.68 -18.28 -10.48
N VAL A 76 -22.57 -17.35 -10.12
CA VAL A 76 -22.25 -15.92 -10.01
C VAL A 76 -21.20 -15.68 -8.93
N ILE A 77 -21.33 -16.31 -7.76
CA ILE A 77 -20.33 -16.21 -6.68
C ILE A 77 -18.99 -16.78 -7.11
N LYS A 78 -18.96 -17.89 -7.87
CA LYS A 78 -17.72 -18.41 -8.44
C LYS A 78 -17.07 -17.38 -9.37
N SER A 79 -17.84 -16.78 -10.28
CA SER A 79 -17.31 -15.72 -11.15
C SER A 79 -16.76 -14.54 -10.36
N PHE A 80 -17.42 -14.11 -9.29
CA PHE A 80 -16.86 -13.06 -8.43
C PHE A 80 -15.56 -13.46 -7.74
N ARG A 81 -15.42 -14.72 -7.29
CA ARG A 81 -14.15 -15.23 -6.75
C ARG A 81 -13.04 -15.17 -7.79
N ASP A 82 -13.31 -15.63 -9.00
CA ASP A 82 -12.35 -15.62 -10.11
C ASP A 82 -11.95 -14.17 -10.46
N CYS A 83 -12.90 -13.24 -10.50
CA CYS A 83 -12.63 -11.81 -10.74
C CYS A 83 -11.81 -11.16 -9.63
N VAL A 84 -12.12 -11.41 -8.35
CA VAL A 84 -11.34 -10.86 -7.22
C VAL A 84 -9.92 -11.42 -7.21
N ALA A 85 -9.75 -12.71 -7.52
CA ALA A 85 -8.41 -13.31 -7.62
C ALA A 85 -7.58 -12.66 -8.75
N LEU A 86 -8.17 -12.44 -9.93
CA LEU A 86 -7.51 -11.76 -11.04
C LEU A 86 -7.23 -10.28 -10.73
N PHE A 87 -8.13 -9.60 -10.03
CA PHE A 87 -7.91 -8.23 -9.56
C PHE A 87 -6.73 -8.16 -8.58
N ILE A 88 -6.66 -9.03 -7.57
CA ILE A 88 -5.51 -9.09 -6.66
C ILE A 88 -4.24 -9.41 -7.43
N LEU A 89 -4.27 -10.33 -8.39
CA LEU A 89 -3.11 -10.64 -9.23
C LEU A 89 -2.63 -9.40 -10.01
N SER A 90 -3.54 -8.59 -10.56
CA SER A 90 -3.14 -7.34 -11.20
C SER A 90 -2.50 -6.34 -10.24
N GLU A 91 -2.98 -6.27 -8.99
CA GLU A 91 -2.36 -5.43 -7.95
C GLU A 91 -0.98 -5.96 -7.51
N VAL A 92 -0.78 -7.27 -7.45
CA VAL A 92 0.55 -7.86 -7.21
C VAL A 92 1.51 -7.45 -8.34
N MET A 93 1.08 -7.53 -9.60
CA MET A 93 1.90 -7.10 -10.73
C MET A 93 2.16 -5.59 -10.73
N PHE A 94 1.20 -4.78 -10.26
CA PHE A 94 1.39 -3.36 -10.06
C PHE A 94 2.51 -3.08 -9.04
N PHE A 95 2.48 -3.70 -7.85
CA PHE A 95 3.57 -3.56 -6.87
C PHE A 95 4.89 -4.14 -7.38
N PHE A 96 4.86 -5.24 -8.14
CA PHE A 96 6.05 -5.82 -8.74
C PHE A 96 6.83 -4.80 -9.59
N THR A 97 6.15 -3.91 -10.33
CA THR A 97 6.84 -2.88 -11.11
C THR A 97 7.63 -1.90 -10.24
N PHE A 98 7.09 -1.46 -9.11
CA PHE A 98 7.80 -0.56 -8.20
C PHE A 98 8.96 -1.27 -7.49
N PHE A 99 8.77 -2.52 -7.07
CA PHE A 99 9.87 -3.32 -6.52
C PHE A 99 10.98 -3.51 -7.55
N TRP A 100 10.64 -3.79 -8.81
CA TRP A 100 11.61 -3.89 -9.89
C TRP A 100 12.42 -2.60 -10.03
N THR A 101 11.74 -1.44 -10.08
CA THR A 101 12.41 -0.13 -10.12
C THR A 101 13.32 0.08 -8.91
N PHE A 102 12.87 -0.28 -7.71
CA PHE A 102 13.68 -0.19 -6.49
C PHE A 102 14.95 -1.05 -6.59
N PHE A 103 14.81 -2.34 -6.92
CA PHE A 103 15.95 -3.26 -7.03
C PHE A 103 16.94 -2.83 -8.10
N HIS A 104 16.46 -2.38 -9.27
CA HIS A 104 17.33 -1.91 -10.34
C HIS A 104 18.25 -0.79 -9.88
N ASN A 105 17.71 0.19 -9.14
CA ASN A 105 18.49 1.32 -8.62
C ASN A 105 19.34 0.97 -7.41
N ALA A 106 18.88 0.06 -6.54
CA ALA A 106 19.55 -0.28 -5.30
C ALA A 106 20.71 -1.29 -5.48
N LEU A 107 20.60 -2.20 -6.45
CA LEU A 107 21.63 -3.21 -6.72
C LEU A 107 22.80 -2.67 -7.55
N SER A 108 22.55 -1.70 -8.43
CA SER A 108 23.59 -1.05 -9.23
C SER A 108 23.42 0.47 -9.21
N PRO A 109 23.71 1.14 -8.07
CA PRO A 109 23.53 2.58 -7.95
C PRO A 109 24.40 3.34 -8.96
N SER A 110 23.82 4.35 -9.58
CA SER A 110 24.52 5.14 -10.61
C SER A 110 25.66 5.98 -10.01
N CYS A 111 26.56 6.48 -10.86
CA CYS A 111 27.69 7.29 -10.41
C CYS A 111 27.25 8.62 -9.78
N GLU A 112 26.10 9.17 -10.19
CA GLU A 112 25.49 10.38 -9.63
C GLU A 112 25.04 10.18 -8.18
N LEU A 113 24.73 8.93 -7.78
CA LEU A 113 24.40 8.57 -6.40
C LEU A 113 25.65 8.24 -5.56
N GLY A 114 26.85 8.38 -6.14
CA GLY A 114 28.10 8.00 -5.50
C GLY A 114 28.34 6.49 -5.44
N MET A 115 27.67 5.71 -6.31
CA MET A 115 27.77 4.24 -6.38
C MET A 115 27.47 3.54 -5.04
N ARG A 116 26.59 4.13 -4.23
CA ARG A 116 26.22 3.65 -2.89
C ARG A 116 24.71 3.65 -2.71
N TRP A 117 24.24 2.72 -1.89
CA TRP A 117 22.85 2.65 -1.47
C TRP A 117 22.76 2.42 0.04
N PRO A 118 21.94 3.19 0.77
CA PRO A 118 21.20 4.40 0.35
C PRO A 118 22.13 5.53 -0.15
N PRO A 119 21.63 6.47 -0.96
CA PRO A 119 22.42 7.62 -1.42
C PRO A 119 22.94 8.48 -0.25
N PRO A 120 24.13 9.10 -0.36
CA PRO A 120 24.68 9.99 0.66
C PRO A 120 23.71 11.12 1.01
N GLY A 121 23.54 11.40 2.30
CA GLY A 121 22.64 12.45 2.81
C GLY A 121 21.25 11.95 3.20
N ILE A 122 20.81 10.79 2.70
CA ILE A 122 19.53 10.18 3.10
C ILE A 122 19.72 9.39 4.39
N ARG A 123 18.96 9.76 5.44
CA ARG A 123 18.88 8.98 6.68
C ARG A 123 17.63 8.13 6.65
N THR A 124 17.83 6.84 6.44
CA THR A 124 16.75 5.85 6.35
C THR A 124 16.09 5.63 7.72
N PRO A 125 14.78 5.34 7.75
CA PRO A 125 14.08 5.02 9.00
C PRO A 125 14.69 3.79 9.67
N ASN A 126 14.73 3.77 11.00
CA ASN A 126 15.20 2.58 11.72
C ASN A 126 14.16 1.45 11.61
N PRO A 127 14.50 0.30 10.99
CA PRO A 127 13.55 -0.80 10.78
C PRO A 127 13.01 -1.42 12.07
N SER A 128 13.73 -1.30 13.19
CA SER A 128 13.33 -1.86 14.50
C SER A 128 12.48 -0.90 15.35
N SER A 129 12.13 0.27 14.80
CA SER A 129 11.37 1.29 15.52
C SER A 129 9.90 1.33 15.07
N THR A 130 9.47 2.44 14.47
CA THR A 130 8.11 2.69 13.99
C THR A 130 7.64 1.60 13.02
N SER A 131 8.48 1.23 12.05
CA SER A 131 8.09 0.28 11.00
C SER A 131 7.97 -1.17 11.49
N LEU A 132 8.69 -1.57 12.54
CA LEU A 132 8.47 -2.87 13.19
C LEU A 132 7.13 -2.88 13.94
N PHE A 133 6.78 -1.77 14.61
CA PHE A 133 5.49 -1.65 15.29
C PHE A 133 4.33 -1.73 14.29
N GLU A 134 4.43 -1.04 13.15
CA GLU A 134 3.48 -1.12 12.04
C GLU A 134 3.34 -2.54 11.48
N THR A 135 4.46 -3.25 11.31
CA THR A 135 4.46 -4.65 10.91
C THR A 135 3.73 -5.52 11.92
N GLY A 136 3.96 -5.29 13.22
CA GLY A 136 3.23 -5.97 14.29
C GLY A 136 1.73 -5.70 14.26
N LEU A 137 1.30 -4.46 13.97
CA LEU A 137 -0.11 -4.10 13.83
C LEU A 137 -0.78 -4.86 12.68
N LEU A 138 -0.19 -4.87 11.49
CA LEU A 138 -0.78 -5.54 10.33
C LEU A 138 -0.85 -7.06 10.51
N ILE A 139 0.23 -7.71 10.96
CA ILE A 139 0.22 -9.15 11.23
C ILE A 139 -0.84 -9.50 12.28
N SER A 140 -0.93 -8.71 13.36
CA SER A 140 -1.96 -8.91 14.39
C SER A 140 -3.37 -8.76 13.80
N SER A 141 -3.58 -7.73 12.97
CA SER A 141 -4.86 -7.48 12.32
C SER A 141 -5.31 -8.64 11.41
N GLY A 142 -4.36 -9.29 10.71
CA GLY A 142 -4.59 -10.48 9.89
C GLY A 142 -5.01 -11.70 10.70
N LEU A 143 -4.47 -11.86 11.92
CA LEU A 143 -4.90 -12.91 12.86
C LEU A 143 -6.34 -12.67 13.34
N PHE A 144 -6.66 -11.44 13.74
CA PHE A 144 -8.00 -11.10 14.22
C PHE A 144 -9.08 -11.22 13.14
N VAL A 145 -8.80 -10.81 11.90
CA VAL A 145 -9.76 -10.96 10.80
C VAL A 145 -9.96 -12.44 10.43
N THR A 146 -8.91 -13.25 10.53
CA THR A 146 -9.00 -14.70 10.32
C THR A 146 -9.83 -15.38 11.41
N GLN A 147 -9.66 -14.96 12.67
CA GLN A 147 -10.50 -15.42 13.76
C GLN A 147 -11.96 -15.01 13.57
N ALA A 148 -12.22 -13.76 13.13
CA ALA A 148 -13.57 -13.30 12.82
C ALA A 148 -14.24 -14.17 11.74
N HIS A 149 -13.50 -14.51 10.69
CA HIS A 149 -13.97 -15.41 9.64
C HIS A 149 -14.29 -16.80 10.19
N LYS A 150 -13.40 -17.37 11.00
CA LYS A 150 -13.60 -18.69 11.61
C LYS A 150 -14.85 -18.73 12.50
N SER A 151 -15.05 -17.74 13.38
CA SER A 151 -16.25 -17.67 14.23
C SER A 151 -17.54 -17.64 13.40
N MET A 152 -17.57 -16.83 12.32
CA MET A 152 -18.72 -16.77 11.42
C MET A 152 -19.01 -18.10 10.72
N ARG A 153 -17.96 -18.83 10.31
CA ARG A 153 -18.09 -20.17 9.70
C ARG A 153 -18.63 -21.20 10.69
N LEU A 154 -18.24 -21.08 11.96
CA LEU A 154 -18.70 -21.94 13.07
C LEU A 154 -20.09 -21.56 13.59
N LYS A 155 -20.75 -20.56 12.99
CA LYS A 155 -22.06 -20.01 13.42
C LYS A 155 -22.03 -19.32 14.79
N ASP A 156 -20.85 -18.93 15.25
CA ASP A 156 -20.67 -18.06 16.41
C ASP A 156 -20.64 -16.60 15.92
N TYR A 157 -21.81 -15.95 15.90
CA TYR A 157 -21.97 -14.59 15.40
C TYR A 157 -21.90 -13.52 16.49
N ASP A 158 -22.01 -13.92 17.76
CA ASP A 158 -22.38 -13.01 18.84
C ASP A 158 -21.24 -12.03 19.16
N VAL A 159 -20.02 -12.53 19.34
CA VAL A 159 -18.91 -11.72 19.85
C VAL A 159 -17.66 -11.85 18.97
N GLY A 160 -17.33 -13.06 18.52
CA GLY A 160 -16.09 -13.34 17.79
C GLY A 160 -15.90 -12.49 16.52
N PRO A 161 -16.85 -12.53 15.56
CA PRO A 161 -16.70 -11.80 14.30
C PRO A 161 -16.72 -10.29 14.49
N PHE A 162 -17.53 -9.79 15.43
CA PHE A 162 -17.63 -8.36 15.72
C PHE A 162 -16.33 -7.82 16.32
N ILE A 163 -15.83 -8.44 17.40
CA ILE A 163 -14.58 -8.00 18.04
C ILE A 163 -13.40 -8.12 17.07
N GLY A 164 -13.28 -9.25 16.36
CA GLY A 164 -12.18 -9.45 15.42
C GLY A 164 -12.14 -8.37 14.34
N LEU A 165 -13.30 -8.04 13.74
CA LEU A 165 -13.39 -6.96 12.76
C LEU A 165 -13.04 -5.58 13.34
N VAL A 166 -13.60 -5.24 14.52
CA VAL A 166 -13.32 -3.94 15.17
C VAL A 166 -11.83 -3.79 15.47
N VAL A 167 -11.19 -4.83 16.02
CA VAL A 167 -9.75 -4.80 16.30
C VAL A 167 -8.95 -4.66 15.02
N THR A 168 -9.26 -5.41 13.95
CA THR A 168 -8.59 -5.28 12.65
C THR A 168 -8.70 -3.85 12.09
N ILE A 169 -9.89 -3.24 12.15
CA ILE A 169 -10.11 -1.85 11.70
C ILE A 169 -9.28 -0.86 12.52
N VAL A 170 -9.24 -1.02 13.84
CA VAL A 170 -8.43 -0.17 14.72
C VAL A 170 -6.95 -0.32 14.39
N CYS A 171 -6.45 -1.54 14.22
CA CYS A 171 -5.06 -1.78 13.82
C CYS A 171 -4.73 -1.11 12.48
N GLY A 172 -5.58 -1.26 11.46
CA GLY A 172 -5.39 -0.61 10.15
C GLY A 172 -5.41 0.92 10.23
N THR A 173 -6.30 1.48 11.05
CA THR A 173 -6.38 2.94 11.27
C THR A 173 -5.14 3.46 11.98
N VAL A 174 -4.70 2.78 13.05
CA VAL A 174 -3.48 3.14 13.79
C VAL A 174 -2.26 3.03 12.89
N PHE A 175 -2.14 1.96 12.09
CA PHE A 175 -1.09 1.81 11.10
C PHE A 175 -1.01 3.03 10.18
N PHE A 176 -2.13 3.45 9.58
CA PHE A 176 -2.13 4.57 8.64
C PHE A 176 -1.74 5.90 9.32
N LEU A 177 -2.19 6.14 10.56
CA LEU A 177 -1.81 7.33 11.32
C LEU A 177 -0.33 7.35 11.68
N VAL A 178 0.24 6.20 12.04
CA VAL A 178 1.67 6.06 12.32
C VAL A 178 2.49 6.29 11.05
N GLN A 179 2.04 5.79 9.90
CA GLN A 179 2.72 5.97 8.61
C GLN A 179 2.73 7.45 8.19
N LEU A 180 1.62 8.18 8.37
CA LEU A 180 1.58 9.63 8.13
C LEU A 180 2.55 10.39 9.05
N ARG A 181 2.66 9.94 10.30
CA ARG A 181 3.63 10.45 11.25
C ARG A 181 5.05 10.18 10.74
N GLU A 182 5.37 8.97 10.29
CA GLU A 182 6.68 8.68 9.71
C GLU A 182 7.02 9.61 8.53
N TYR A 183 6.08 9.83 7.60
CA TYR A 183 6.28 10.74 6.47
C TYR A 183 6.60 12.17 6.91
N TYR A 184 5.98 12.65 7.99
CA TYR A 184 6.24 13.99 8.50
C TYR A 184 7.64 14.14 9.11
N TRP A 185 8.17 13.10 9.74
CA TRP A 185 9.49 13.12 10.42
C TRP A 185 10.63 12.58 9.58
N ASN A 186 10.38 12.09 8.37
CA ASN A 186 11.42 11.61 7.48
C ASN A 186 12.43 12.71 7.13
N SER A 187 13.70 12.32 7.01
CA SER A 187 14.79 13.24 6.67
C SER A 187 14.86 13.61 5.18
N TYR A 188 13.97 13.03 4.37
CA TYR A 188 13.93 13.15 2.91
C TYR A 188 12.47 13.21 2.43
N THR A 189 12.28 13.81 1.26
CA THR A 189 11.01 14.00 0.56
C THR A 189 10.96 13.16 -0.72
N ILE A 190 9.81 13.18 -1.41
CA ILE A 190 9.66 12.50 -2.71
C ILE A 190 10.61 13.04 -3.79
N ALA A 191 11.08 14.29 -3.64
CA ALA A 191 12.01 14.92 -4.57
C ALA A 191 13.48 14.56 -4.31
N ASP A 192 13.80 13.94 -3.17
CA ASP A 192 15.17 13.68 -2.75
C ASP A 192 15.69 12.34 -3.30
N SER A 193 16.35 12.43 -4.46
CA SER A 193 16.93 11.32 -5.22
C SER A 193 15.93 10.24 -5.65
N VAL A 194 16.43 9.23 -6.36
CA VAL A 194 15.63 8.05 -6.71
C VAL A 194 15.18 7.25 -5.47
N TYR A 195 15.92 7.30 -4.36
CA TYR A 195 15.53 6.64 -3.12
C TYR A 195 14.22 7.22 -2.58
N GLY A 196 14.13 8.54 -2.40
CA GLY A 196 12.94 9.21 -1.89
C GLY A 196 11.75 9.00 -2.82
N SER A 197 11.93 9.18 -4.12
CA SER A 197 10.90 8.95 -5.12
C SER A 197 10.29 7.55 -5.04
N VAL A 198 11.12 6.50 -5.08
CA VAL A 198 10.62 5.12 -5.09
C VAL A 198 10.09 4.70 -3.73
N PHE A 199 10.70 5.17 -2.63
CA PHE A 199 10.21 4.93 -1.27
C PHE A 199 8.77 5.44 -1.11
N TYR A 200 8.52 6.72 -1.38
CA TYR A 200 7.19 7.32 -1.21
C TYR A 200 6.15 6.76 -2.17
N LEU A 201 6.54 6.32 -3.38
CA LEU A 201 5.63 5.63 -4.29
C LEU A 201 5.24 4.24 -3.74
N LEU A 202 6.21 3.43 -3.33
CA LEU A 202 5.98 2.10 -2.77
C LEU A 202 5.11 2.16 -1.51
N THR A 203 5.52 2.92 -0.50
CA THR A 203 4.82 3.01 0.79
C THR A 203 3.53 3.81 0.65
N GLY A 204 3.48 4.81 -0.24
CA GLY A 204 2.30 5.63 -0.50
C GLY A 204 1.16 4.86 -1.16
N PHE A 205 1.45 4.11 -2.24
CA PHE A 205 0.45 3.24 -2.86
C PHE A 205 0.02 2.13 -1.91
N HIS A 206 0.93 1.54 -1.13
CA HIS A 206 0.55 0.61 -0.09
C HIS A 206 -0.40 1.24 0.95
N GLY A 207 -0.09 2.44 1.45
CA GLY A 207 -0.95 3.18 2.37
C GLY A 207 -2.34 3.47 1.80
N MET A 208 -2.44 3.81 0.50
CA MET A 208 -3.73 3.93 -0.19
C MET A 208 -4.52 2.60 -0.16
N HIS A 209 -3.85 1.47 -0.40
CA HIS A 209 -4.48 0.15 -0.33
C HIS A 209 -4.95 -0.20 1.09
N VAL A 210 -4.19 0.15 2.13
CA VAL A 210 -4.62 -0.02 3.53
C VAL A 210 -5.89 0.80 3.80
N VAL A 211 -5.98 2.04 3.31
CA VAL A 211 -7.18 2.87 3.46
C VAL A 211 -8.38 2.24 2.76
N VAL A 212 -8.23 1.81 1.50
CA VAL A 212 -9.30 1.13 0.74
C VAL A 212 -9.75 -0.16 1.45
N GLY A 213 -8.79 -0.97 1.92
CA GLY A 213 -9.05 -2.19 2.69
C GLY A 213 -9.80 -1.90 4.00
N THR A 214 -9.43 -0.82 4.70
CA THR A 214 -10.06 -0.42 5.96
C THR A 214 -11.51 0.03 5.72
N ILE A 215 -11.77 0.77 4.64
CA ILE A 215 -13.14 1.14 4.22
C ILE A 215 -13.95 -0.11 3.91
N TRP A 216 -13.38 -1.10 3.22
CA TRP A 216 -14.08 -2.37 2.93
C TRP A 216 -14.35 -3.18 4.21
N LEU A 217 -13.42 -3.22 5.17
CA LEU A 217 -13.65 -3.83 6.49
C LEU A 217 -14.78 -3.11 7.24
N MET A 218 -14.83 -1.77 7.21
CA MET A 218 -15.91 -0.99 7.80
C MET A 218 -17.26 -1.32 7.17
N VAL A 219 -17.34 -1.42 5.84
CA VAL A 219 -18.55 -1.87 5.14
C VAL A 219 -18.93 -3.27 5.60
N SER A 220 -17.96 -4.19 5.70
CA SER A 220 -18.19 -5.56 6.17
C SER A 220 -18.71 -5.60 7.62
N LEU A 221 -18.18 -4.75 8.50
CA LEU A 221 -18.67 -4.62 9.88
C LEU A 221 -20.12 -4.12 9.93
N VAL A 222 -20.48 -3.11 9.15
CA VAL A 222 -21.86 -2.60 9.09
C VAL A 222 -22.81 -3.69 8.58
N ARG A 223 -22.40 -4.48 7.59
CA ARG A 223 -23.20 -5.58 7.05
C ARG A 223 -23.33 -6.74 8.02
N LEU A 224 -22.27 -7.05 8.77
CA LEU A 224 -22.30 -8.03 9.86
C LEU A 224 -23.30 -7.59 10.93
N TRP A 225 -23.25 -6.33 11.36
CA TRP A 225 -24.16 -5.79 12.38
C TRP A 225 -25.63 -5.84 11.95
N ARG A 226 -25.90 -5.70 10.64
CA ARG A 226 -27.24 -5.82 10.06
C ARG A 226 -27.71 -7.27 9.87
N GLY A 227 -26.86 -8.26 10.13
CA GLY A 227 -27.18 -9.67 9.92
C GLY A 227 -27.25 -10.09 8.45
N GLU A 228 -26.57 -9.37 7.54
CA GLU A 228 -26.59 -9.67 6.10
C GLU A 228 -25.74 -10.90 5.72
N PHE A 229 -24.88 -11.35 6.64
CA PHE A 229 -24.00 -12.50 6.44
C PHE A 229 -24.54 -13.77 7.11
N SER A 230 -24.30 -14.91 6.48
CA SER A 230 -24.50 -16.23 7.06
C SER A 230 -23.27 -17.11 6.87
N SER A 231 -23.16 -18.20 7.61
CA SER A 231 -22.04 -19.15 7.56
C SER A 231 -21.82 -19.80 6.19
N GLN A 232 -22.78 -19.67 5.27
CA GLN A 232 -22.67 -20.12 3.88
C GLN A 232 -22.62 -18.95 2.87
N ARG A 233 -23.15 -17.78 3.23
CA ARG A 233 -23.27 -16.61 2.36
C ARG A 233 -22.58 -15.40 3.00
N HIS A 234 -21.29 -15.27 2.73
CA HIS A 234 -20.44 -14.18 3.24
C HIS A 234 -19.31 -13.83 2.26
N PHE A 235 -19.49 -14.06 0.95
CA PHE A 235 -18.44 -13.84 -0.04
C PHE A 235 -17.87 -12.41 -0.01
N GLY A 236 -18.70 -11.39 0.21
CA GLY A 236 -18.23 -10.01 0.32
C GLY A 236 -17.22 -9.79 1.46
N PHE A 237 -17.36 -10.56 2.56
CA PHE A 237 -16.39 -10.56 3.65
C PHE A 237 -15.16 -11.42 3.31
N GLU A 238 -15.34 -12.57 2.67
CA GLU A 238 -14.24 -13.42 2.19
C GLU A 238 -13.30 -12.67 1.22
N ALA A 239 -13.87 -11.92 0.25
CA ALA A 239 -13.11 -11.07 -0.67
C ALA A 239 -12.36 -9.94 0.06
N CYS A 240 -12.99 -9.32 1.06
CA CYS A 240 -12.34 -8.32 1.91
C CYS A 240 -11.14 -8.90 2.66
N ILE A 241 -11.26 -10.14 3.18
CA ILE A 241 -10.17 -10.84 3.87
C ILE A 241 -9.02 -11.14 2.91
N TRP A 242 -9.32 -11.60 1.68
CA TRP A 242 -8.29 -11.86 0.67
C TRP A 242 -7.51 -10.58 0.33
N TYR A 243 -8.23 -9.46 0.16
CA TYR A 243 -7.60 -8.17 -0.08
C TYR A 243 -6.77 -7.70 1.12
N TRP A 244 -7.27 -7.87 2.34
CA TRP A 244 -6.53 -7.48 3.55
C TRP A 244 -5.23 -8.27 3.72
N HIS A 245 -5.26 -9.59 3.53
CA HIS A 245 -4.04 -10.41 3.55
C HIS A 245 -3.08 -10.08 2.42
N PHE A 246 -3.59 -9.70 1.24
CA PHE A 246 -2.74 -9.18 0.16
C PHE A 246 -1.98 -7.92 0.62
N VAL A 247 -2.68 -6.97 1.27
CA VAL A 247 -2.07 -5.77 1.83
C VAL A 247 -1.00 -6.15 2.88
N ASP A 248 -1.30 -7.05 3.81
CA ASP A 248 -0.34 -7.54 4.81
C ASP A 248 0.94 -8.12 4.16
N VAL A 249 0.79 -8.97 3.14
CA VAL A 249 1.93 -9.59 2.44
C VAL A 249 2.80 -8.55 1.73
N VAL A 250 2.19 -7.56 1.07
CA VAL A 250 2.92 -6.47 0.43
C VAL A 250 3.69 -5.65 1.47
N TRP A 251 3.10 -5.36 2.62
CA TRP A 251 3.81 -4.65 3.70
C TRP A 251 5.00 -5.42 4.23
N VAL A 252 4.83 -6.72 4.51
CA VAL A 252 5.94 -7.55 5.00
C VAL A 252 7.09 -7.57 3.98
N ALA A 253 6.78 -7.64 2.68
CA ALA A 253 7.78 -7.51 1.63
C ALA A 253 8.46 -6.12 1.63
N LEU A 254 7.70 -5.03 1.78
CA LEU A 254 8.23 -3.68 1.89
C LEU A 254 9.16 -3.53 3.10
N TRP A 255 8.72 -3.95 4.28
CA TRP A 255 9.51 -3.87 5.50
C TRP A 255 10.82 -4.66 5.38
N CYS A 256 10.75 -5.92 4.92
CA CYS A 256 11.93 -6.76 4.74
C CYS A 256 12.92 -6.20 3.69
N LEU A 257 12.42 -5.77 2.53
CA LEU A 257 13.28 -5.39 1.42
C LEU A 257 13.74 -3.93 1.53
N VAL A 258 12.81 -2.99 1.76
CA VAL A 258 13.11 -1.56 1.73
C VAL A 258 13.70 -1.08 3.05
N TYR A 259 13.10 -1.45 4.19
CA TYR A 259 13.53 -0.95 5.50
C TYR A 259 14.70 -1.77 6.08
N VAL A 260 14.62 -3.10 6.05
CA VAL A 260 15.63 -3.96 6.69
C VAL A 260 16.84 -4.17 5.78
N TRP A 261 16.64 -4.69 4.56
CA TRP A 261 17.75 -5.00 3.67
C TRP A 261 18.40 -3.73 3.14
N PHE A 262 17.71 -3.02 2.25
CA PHE A 262 18.25 -1.88 1.53
C PHE A 262 18.18 -0.56 2.30
N GLY A 263 17.63 -0.56 3.53
CA GLY A 263 17.72 0.55 4.46
C GLY A 263 19.10 0.70 5.11
N GLY A 264 20.07 -0.17 4.77
CA GLY A 264 21.46 -0.11 5.22
C GLY A 264 21.81 -1.08 6.35
N TRP A 265 20.84 -1.73 6.98
CA TRP A 265 21.07 -2.62 8.13
C TRP A 265 21.60 -3.99 7.74
N LEU A 266 20.83 -4.75 6.94
CA LEU A 266 21.29 -6.08 6.49
C LEU A 266 22.29 -5.98 5.35
N TYR A 267 22.11 -5.00 4.45
CA TYR A 267 23.00 -4.79 3.30
C TYR A 267 24.45 -4.56 3.74
N MET A 268 24.71 -3.68 4.70
CA MET A 268 26.08 -3.45 5.19
C MET A 268 26.66 -4.65 5.93
N TRP A 269 25.82 -5.40 6.67
CA TRP A 269 26.25 -6.63 7.34
C TRP A 269 26.63 -7.74 6.34
N TRP A 270 25.84 -7.92 5.28
CA TRP A 270 26.10 -8.89 4.20
C TRP A 270 27.45 -8.66 3.52
N PHE A 271 27.73 -7.40 3.15
CA PHE A 271 29.00 -7.03 2.53
C PHE A 271 30.20 -7.21 3.48
N LYS A 272 30.01 -6.93 4.79
CA LYS A 272 31.05 -7.18 5.80
C LYS A 272 31.41 -8.66 5.96
N MET A 273 30.49 -9.59 5.69
CA MET A 273 30.76 -11.03 5.76
C MET A 273 31.43 -11.60 4.49
N TRP A 274 31.38 -10.88 3.36
CA TRP A 274 31.89 -11.41 2.10
C TRP A 274 33.43 -11.41 2.02
N ASP A 275 34.17 -10.72 2.90
CA ASP A 275 35.63 -10.50 2.75
C ASP A 275 36.02 -9.88 1.38
N GLY A 276 35.05 -9.37 0.63
CA GLY A 276 35.30 -8.48 -0.50
C GLY A 276 35.82 -7.14 0.02
N ASP A 277 36.58 -6.43 -0.81
CA ASP A 277 37.10 -5.09 -0.51
C ASP A 277 35.96 -4.07 -0.34
N VAL A 278 35.25 -4.15 0.78
CA VAL A 278 34.22 -3.20 1.17
C VAL A 278 34.95 -2.09 1.91
N TYR A 279 35.40 -1.10 1.14
CA TYR A 279 35.98 0.12 1.68
C TYR A 279 34.98 0.81 2.61
N THR A 280 35.12 0.57 3.91
CA THR A 280 34.31 1.19 4.96
C THR A 280 35.11 2.33 5.57
N PHE A 281 34.65 3.56 5.35
CA PHE A 281 35.24 4.75 5.96
C PHE A 281 34.65 4.92 7.37
N LYS A 282 35.47 4.71 8.41
CA LYS A 282 35.13 5.04 9.80
C LYS A 282 35.91 6.28 10.21
N TYR A 283 35.20 7.32 10.64
CA TYR A 283 35.79 8.55 11.17
C TYR A 283 35.70 8.54 12.71
N PRO A 284 36.83 8.55 13.44
CA PRO A 284 36.86 8.39 14.90
C PRO A 284 36.20 9.52 15.71
N ASP A 285 36.15 10.75 15.17
CA ASP A 285 35.75 11.95 15.94
C ASP A 285 34.40 12.56 15.54
N ALA A 286 33.57 11.85 14.77
CA ALA A 286 32.32 12.38 14.26
C ALA A 286 31.12 12.11 15.21
N LYS A 287 30.59 13.16 15.86
CA LYS A 287 29.21 13.16 16.38
C LYS A 287 28.21 13.23 15.20
N PRO A 288 26.96 12.73 15.34
CA PRO A 288 26.12 12.28 14.24
C PRO A 288 25.52 13.44 13.41
N SER A 289 26.32 14.05 12.55
CA SER A 289 25.83 14.88 11.43
C SER A 289 26.72 14.69 10.21
N TRP A 290 26.13 14.05 9.22
CA TRP A 290 26.72 13.44 8.03
C TRP A 290 27.07 14.45 6.93
N TYR A 291 28.08 15.30 7.14
CA TYR A 291 28.72 16.00 6.04
C TYR A 291 29.82 15.11 5.44
N ALA A 292 29.63 14.71 4.18
CA ALA A 292 30.62 13.94 3.43
C ALA A 292 31.72 14.89 2.94
N TYR A 293 32.91 14.82 3.54
CA TYR A 293 34.10 15.45 2.99
C TYR A 293 35.25 14.44 2.89
N ILE A 294 35.93 14.49 1.76
CA ILE A 294 37.00 13.57 1.34
C ILE A 294 38.26 13.89 2.15
N GLN A 295 38.90 12.88 2.75
CA GLN A 295 40.27 13.00 3.25
C GLN A 295 41.23 13.02 2.05
N GLU A 296 42.05 14.08 1.95
CA GLU A 296 43.00 14.29 0.85
C GLU A 296 43.96 13.12 0.63
N GLU A 297 44.27 12.34 1.68
CA GLU A 297 45.22 11.22 1.61
C GLU A 297 44.71 10.02 0.80
N HIS A 298 43.40 9.93 0.54
CA HIS A 298 42.77 8.84 -0.21
C HIS A 298 41.98 9.34 -1.43
N ALA A 299 42.15 10.61 -1.81
CA ALA A 299 41.54 11.17 -3.01
C ALA A 299 42.18 10.54 -4.28
N PRO A 300 41.38 10.16 -5.30
CA PRO A 300 41.93 9.83 -6.60
C PRO A 300 42.80 10.97 -7.12
N SER A 301 43.89 10.68 -7.83
CA SER A 301 44.89 11.69 -8.25
C SER A 301 44.34 12.84 -9.12
N TRP A 302 43.15 12.67 -9.68
CA TRP A 302 42.44 13.67 -10.48
C TRP A 302 41.51 14.58 -9.65
N TYR A 303 41.29 14.31 -8.36
CA TYR A 303 40.43 15.10 -7.49
C TYR A 303 41.27 16.03 -6.59
N LYS A 304 41.09 17.34 -6.74
CA LYS A 304 41.74 18.38 -5.91
C LYS A 304 40.68 19.15 -5.14
N VAL A 305 40.81 19.19 -3.80
CA VAL A 305 39.95 20.01 -2.94
C VAL A 305 40.26 21.49 -3.17
N PRO A 306 39.26 22.36 -3.44
CA PRO A 306 39.46 23.81 -3.53
C PRO A 306 40.09 24.40 -2.27
N ASP A 307 41.08 25.27 -2.42
CA ASP A 307 41.92 25.75 -1.31
C ASP A 307 41.15 26.48 -0.19
N HIS A 308 39.98 27.04 -0.49
CA HIS A 308 39.12 27.71 0.50
C HIS A 308 38.38 26.74 1.44
N LEU A 309 38.47 25.42 1.21
CA LEU A 309 37.85 24.38 2.03
C LEU A 309 38.87 23.58 2.86
N LYS A 310 40.17 23.88 2.73
CA LYS A 310 41.25 23.26 3.51
C LYS A 310 41.45 24.07 4.80
N ALA A 311 40.75 23.70 5.86
CA ALA A 311 40.88 24.31 7.19
C ALA A 311 41.19 23.25 8.24
#